data_AF-A0A7W1AGH5-F1
#
_entry.id   AF-A0A7W1AGH5-F1
#
_cell.length_a   1.000
_cell.length_b   1.000
_cell.length_c   1.000
_cell.angle_alpha   90.00
_cell.angle_beta   90.00
_cell.angle_gamma   90.00
#
_symmetry.space_group_name_H-M   'P 1'
#
loop_
_entity.id
_entity.type
_entity.pdbx_description
1 polymer ?
#
loop_
_entity_poly.entity_id
_entity_poly.type
_entity_poly.pdbx_seq_one_letter_code
_entity_poly.pdbx_strand_id
1 'polypeptide(L)'
;MATPSPISPSIRARIIHGALVFGIVMFWVLAWAIRDRSLPAEALPERPVLYIALALVSATLFGAAAFTTGRLPAPGRGASEDAWWQANLGRVVVAWVLVEAPTLLGIVAYTLTRDFRTLLAPFIGLLLFANYHPRRLTDR
;
A
#
# COMPACT_ATOMS: atom_id res chain seq x y z
N MET A 1 -32.31 24.27 3.67
CA MET A 1 -31.48 23.07 3.45
C MET A 1 -30.20 23.24 4.23
N ALA A 2 -29.93 22.40 5.23
CA ALA A 2 -28.65 22.42 5.94
C ALA A 2 -27.57 21.84 5.01
N THR A 3 -26.51 22.59 4.76
CA THR A 3 -25.33 22.07 4.07
C THR A 3 -24.69 20.99 4.96
N PRO A 4 -24.40 19.78 4.43
CA PRO A 4 -23.75 18.75 5.23
C PRO A 4 -22.39 19.27 5.72
N SER A 5 -22.13 19.12 7.01
CA SER A 5 -20.84 19.50 7.59
C SER A 5 -19.72 18.74 6.87
N PRO A 6 -18.63 19.42 6.46
CA PRO A 6 -17.53 18.75 5.77
C PRO A 6 -16.93 17.66 6.65
N ILE A 7 -16.73 16.46 6.08
CA ILE A 7 -16.12 15.32 6.78
C ILE A 7 -14.70 15.70 7.20
N SER A 8 -14.40 15.50 8.49
CA SER A 8 -13.08 15.69 9.09
C SER A 8 -11.98 15.00 8.26
N PRO A 9 -10.89 15.71 7.91
CA PRO A 9 -9.76 15.15 7.16
C PRO A 9 -9.15 13.88 7.76
N SER A 10 -9.06 13.78 9.09
CA SER A 10 -8.57 12.58 9.77
C SER A 10 -9.47 11.37 9.57
N ILE A 11 -10.79 11.55 9.57
CA ILE A 11 -11.77 10.50 9.26
C ILE A 11 -11.60 10.05 7.81
N ARG A 12 -11.46 11.01 6.88
CA ARG A 12 -11.23 10.71 5.46
C ARG A 12 -9.96 9.88 5.26
N ALA A 13 -8.87 10.21 5.95
CA ALA A 13 -7.61 9.47 5.90
C ALA A 13 -7.79 8.01 6.36
N ARG A 14 -8.54 7.78 7.44
CA ARG A 14 -8.84 6.42 7.95
C ARG A 14 -9.70 5.62 6.98
N ILE A 15 -10.68 6.25 6.34
CA ILE A 15 -11.51 5.61 5.31
C ILE A 15 -10.65 5.19 4.11
N ILE A 16 -9.79 6.09 3.61
CA ILE A 16 -8.92 5.80 2.47
C ILE A 16 -7.95 4.66 2.81
N HIS A 17 -7.25 4.74 3.95
CA HIS A 17 -6.32 3.69 4.38
C HIS A 17 -7.03 2.34 4.54
N GLY A 18 -8.20 2.33 5.20
CA GLY A 18 -9.01 1.12 5.36
C GLY A 18 -9.47 0.54 4.02
N ALA A 19 -9.86 1.39 3.06
CA ALA A 19 -10.27 0.96 1.73
C ALA A 19 -9.10 0.33 0.94
N LEU A 20 -7.88 0.87 1.06
CA LEU A 20 -6.68 0.31 0.43
C LEU A 20 -6.34 -1.06 1.00
N VAL A 21 -6.31 -1.19 2.34
CA VAL A 21 -6.04 -2.48 3.00
C VAL A 21 -7.12 -3.51 2.65
N PHE A 22 -8.39 -3.10 2.67
CA PHE A 22 -9.50 -3.96 2.24
C PHE A 22 -9.37 -4.37 0.77
N GLY A 23 -8.99 -3.44 -0.11
CA GLY A 23 -8.73 -3.70 -1.52
C GLY A 23 -7.64 -4.76 -1.73
N ILE A 24 -6.53 -4.68 -0.99
CA ILE A 24 -5.45 -5.69 -1.03
C ILE A 24 -5.96 -7.07 -0.60
N VAL A 25 -6.72 -7.15 0.50
CA VAL A 25 -7.27 -8.43 0.99
C VAL A 25 -8.28 -9.00 0.00
N MET A 26 -9.19 -8.18 -0.51
CA MET A 26 -10.19 -8.59 -1.48
C MET A 26 -9.54 -9.06 -2.79
N PHE A 27 -8.52 -8.33 -3.26
CA PHE A 27 -7.73 -8.73 -4.42
C PHE A 27 -7.04 -10.06 -4.19
N TRP A 28 -6.44 -10.28 -3.01
CA TRP A 28 -5.80 -11.55 -2.69
C TRP A 28 -6.79 -12.72 -2.72
N VAL A 29 -7.97 -12.56 -2.12
CA VAL A 29 -9.05 -13.57 -2.15
C VAL A 29 -9.49 -13.86 -3.58
N LEU A 30 -9.69 -12.81 -4.40
CA LEU A 30 -10.08 -12.97 -5.80
C LEU A 30 -9.00 -13.69 -6.61
N ALA A 31 -7.75 -13.26 -6.48
CA ALA A 31 -6.59 -13.86 -7.14
C ALA A 31 -6.44 -15.34 -6.76
N TRP A 32 -6.69 -15.67 -5.49
CA TRP A 32 -6.76 -17.06 -5.02
C TRP A 32 -7.94 -17.82 -5.62
N ALA A 33 -9.12 -17.22 -5.75
CA ALA A 33 -10.29 -17.89 -6.31
C ALA A 33 -10.12 -18.27 -7.79
N ILE A 34 -9.39 -17.44 -8.55
CA ILE A 34 -9.14 -17.67 -9.99
C ILE A 34 -7.81 -18.38 -10.28
N ARG A 35 -7.05 -18.75 -9.25
CA ARG A 35 -5.65 -19.22 -9.34
C ARG A 35 -5.44 -20.45 -10.24
N ASP A 36 -6.47 -21.27 -10.40
CA ASP A 36 -6.39 -22.54 -11.14
C ASP A 36 -6.83 -22.36 -12.61
N ARG A 37 -7.23 -21.14 -13.00
CA ARG A 37 -7.40 -20.72 -14.40
C ARG A 37 -6.04 -20.30 -14.96
N SER A 38 -5.13 -21.27 -15.06
CA SER A 38 -3.70 -21.06 -15.34
C SER A 38 -3.43 -20.49 -16.73
N LEU A 39 -2.42 -19.60 -16.81
CA LEU A 39 -1.74 -19.28 -18.07
C LEU A 39 -0.82 -20.45 -18.48
N PRO A 40 -0.55 -20.65 -19.79
CA PRO A 40 0.44 -21.61 -20.25
C PRO A 40 1.80 -21.36 -19.58
N ALA A 41 2.54 -22.41 -19.26
CA ALA A 41 3.82 -22.30 -18.56
C ALA A 41 4.84 -21.45 -19.35
N GLU A 42 4.71 -21.45 -20.68
CA GLU A 42 5.53 -20.70 -21.63
C GLU A 42 5.26 -19.18 -21.57
N ALA A 43 4.12 -18.77 -21.01
CA ALA A 43 3.76 -17.36 -20.86
C ALA A 43 4.33 -16.74 -19.56
N LEU A 44 4.95 -17.54 -18.68
CA LEU A 44 5.53 -17.06 -17.44
C LEU A 44 6.99 -16.61 -17.64
N PRO A 45 7.41 -15.49 -17.05
CA PRO A 45 8.81 -15.08 -17.06
C PRO A 45 9.72 -16.14 -16.42
N GLU A 46 10.97 -16.18 -16.86
CA GLU A 46 11.99 -16.95 -16.16
C GLU A 46 12.09 -16.52 -14.69
N ARG A 47 12.19 -17.49 -13.78
CA ARG A 47 12.19 -17.23 -12.32
C ARG A 47 13.23 -16.21 -11.88
N PRO A 48 14.50 -16.23 -12.35
CA PRO A 48 15.50 -15.25 -11.95
C PRO A 48 15.11 -13.83 -12.39
N VAL A 49 14.61 -13.68 -13.61
CA VAL A 49 14.15 -12.39 -14.15
C VAL A 49 12.98 -11.85 -13.33
N LEU A 50 12.00 -12.71 -13.01
CA LEU A 50 10.87 -12.33 -12.16
C LEU A 50 11.34 -11.83 -10.79
N TYR A 51 12.24 -12.55 -10.12
CA TYR A 51 12.71 -12.14 -8.79
C TYR A 51 13.49 -10.83 -8.83
N ILE A 52 14.38 -10.66 -9.82
CA ILE A 52 15.15 -9.42 -9.97
C ILE A 52 14.22 -8.24 -10.24
N ALA A 53 13.28 -8.40 -11.18
CA ALA A 53 12.31 -7.37 -11.50
C ALA A 53 11.43 -7.02 -10.28
N LEU A 54 10.88 -8.03 -9.60
CA LEU A 54 10.06 -7.82 -8.40
C LEU A 54 10.85 -7.15 -7.28
N ALA A 55 12.11 -7.55 -7.06
CA ALA A 55 12.98 -6.95 -6.06
C ALA A 55 13.29 -5.48 -6.38
N LEU A 56 13.67 -5.16 -7.61
CA LEU A 56 13.99 -3.79 -8.04
C LEU A 56 12.77 -2.86 -7.97
N VAL A 57 11.62 -3.32 -8.46
CA VAL A 57 10.37 -2.56 -8.40
C VAL A 57 9.96 -2.35 -6.94
N SER A 58 9.96 -3.42 -6.13
CA SER A 58 9.59 -3.32 -4.72
C SER A 58 10.53 -2.40 -3.94
N ALA A 59 11.85 -2.54 -4.12
CA ALA A 59 12.85 -1.69 -3.45
C ALA A 59 12.68 -0.22 -3.83
N THR A 60 12.45 0.06 -5.13
CA THR A 60 12.25 1.43 -5.62
C THR A 60 10.99 2.05 -5.02
N LEU A 61 9.86 1.34 -5.08
CA LEU A 61 8.57 1.88 -4.64
C LEU A 61 8.47 1.96 -3.11
N PHE A 62 8.93 0.94 -2.38
CA PHE A 62 9.01 1.00 -0.91
C PHE A 62 10.01 2.07 -0.45
N GLY A 63 11.15 2.20 -1.12
CA GLY A 63 12.11 3.26 -0.86
C GLY A 63 11.51 4.65 -1.07
N ALA A 64 10.78 4.85 -2.18
CA ALA A 64 10.06 6.09 -2.46
C ALA A 64 8.97 6.39 -1.40
N ALA A 65 8.24 5.37 -0.94
CA ALA A 65 7.26 5.53 0.14
C ALA A 65 7.92 5.92 1.47
N ALA A 66 9.03 5.27 1.84
CA ALA A 66 9.81 5.59 3.03
C ALA A 66 10.38 7.01 2.97
N PHE A 67 10.89 7.41 1.81
CA PHE A 67 11.40 8.76 1.58
C PHE A 67 10.30 9.83 1.68
N THR A 68 9.14 9.57 1.07
CA THR A 68 7.99 10.48 1.10
C THR A 68 7.47 10.65 2.52
N THR A 69 7.30 9.55 3.27
CA THR A 69 6.81 9.59 4.65
C THR A 69 7.84 10.13 5.64
N GLY A 70 9.14 9.93 5.39
CA GLY A 70 10.23 10.50 6.20
C GLY A 70 10.35 12.02 6.08
N ARG A 71 9.77 12.63 5.03
CA ARG A 71 9.73 14.08 4.83
C ARG A 71 8.43 14.75 5.25
N LEU A 72 7.50 13.99 5.82
CA LEU A 72 6.30 14.58 6.39
C LEU A 72 6.67 15.35 7.66
N PRO A 73 6.22 16.61 7.81
CA PRO A 73 6.46 17.37 9.02
C PRO A 73 5.75 16.69 10.19
N ALA A 74 6.39 16.64 11.36
CA ALA A 74 5.73 16.22 12.59
C ALA A 74 4.59 17.20 12.93
N PRO A 75 3.46 16.74 13.49
CA PRO A 75 2.42 17.63 13.97
C PRO A 75 2.98 18.58 15.03
N GLY A 76 2.73 19.88 14.88
CA GLY A 76 3.15 20.87 15.89
C GLY A 76 2.45 20.60 17.22
N ARG A 77 3.14 20.84 18.35
CA ARG A 77 2.54 20.71 19.68
C ARG A 77 1.30 21.62 19.78
N GLY A 78 0.13 21.03 19.97
CA GLY A 78 -1.16 21.74 20.06
C GLY A 78 -1.82 22.10 18.73
N ALA A 79 -1.25 21.71 17.58
CA ALA A 79 -1.90 21.86 16.28
C ALA A 79 -3.05 20.85 16.12
N SER A 80 -4.12 21.23 15.39
CA SER A 80 -5.23 20.31 15.16
C SER A 80 -4.81 19.17 14.21
N GLU A 81 -5.17 17.94 14.58
CA GLU A 81 -4.96 16.72 13.76
C GLU A 81 -5.51 16.93 12.33
N ASP A 82 -6.67 17.56 12.23
CA ASP A 82 -7.35 17.81 10.96
C ASP A 82 -6.62 18.82 10.08
N ALA A 83 -5.97 19.86 10.64
CA ALA A 83 -5.17 20.78 9.84
C ALA A 83 -3.92 20.09 9.27
N TRP A 84 -3.29 19.21 10.06
CA TRP A 84 -2.16 18.41 9.58
C TRP A 84 -2.57 17.49 8.43
N TRP A 85 -3.70 16.77 8.57
CA TRP A 85 -4.22 15.93 7.51
C TRP A 85 -4.61 16.71 6.28
N GLN A 86 -5.26 17.87 6.43
CA GLN A 86 -5.62 18.70 5.29
C GLN A 86 -4.39 19.13 4.46
N ALA A 87 -3.26 19.42 5.11
CA ALA A 87 -2.03 19.81 4.44
C ALA A 87 -1.25 18.63 3.83
N ASN A 88 -1.32 17.44 4.43
CA ASN A 88 -0.43 16.32 4.10
C ASN A 88 -1.12 15.12 3.44
N LEU A 89 -2.45 15.05 3.42
CA LEU A 89 -3.21 13.88 2.96
C LEU A 89 -2.78 13.42 1.56
N GLY A 90 -2.57 14.34 0.61
CA GLY A 90 -2.12 13.99 -0.74
C GLY A 90 -0.79 13.24 -0.75
N ARG A 91 0.20 13.71 0.04
CA ARG A 91 1.53 13.07 0.14
C ARG A 91 1.44 11.71 0.82
N VAL A 92 0.58 11.60 1.84
CA VAL A 92 0.34 10.33 2.54
C VAL A 92 -0.33 9.30 1.62
N VAL A 93 -1.33 9.71 0.84
CA VAL A 93 -1.97 8.85 -0.15
C VAL A 93 -0.98 8.37 -1.20
N VAL A 94 -0.10 9.24 -1.71
CA VAL A 94 0.98 8.84 -2.62
C VAL A 94 1.86 7.76 -1.98
N ALA A 95 2.26 7.95 -0.72
CA ALA A 95 3.05 6.94 -0.02
C ALA A 95 2.31 5.61 0.14
N TRP A 96 1.01 5.63 0.43
CA TRP A 96 0.21 4.40 0.50
C TRP A 96 0.10 3.68 -0.83
N VAL A 97 -0.13 4.40 -1.94
CA VAL A 97 -0.19 3.81 -3.29
C VAL A 97 1.16 3.22 -3.72
N LEU A 98 2.26 3.88 -3.36
CA LEU A 98 3.62 3.36 -3.58
C LEU A 98 3.87 2.04 -2.84
N VAL A 99 3.22 1.80 -1.70
CA VAL A 99 3.28 0.52 -0.97
C VAL A 99 2.31 -0.51 -1.57
N GLU A 100 1.13 -0.08 -2.00
CA GLU A 100 0.10 -0.94 -2.57
C GLU A 100 0.57 -1.66 -3.84
N ALA A 101 1.15 -0.93 -4.79
CA ALA A 101 1.57 -1.48 -6.09
C ALA A 101 2.48 -2.72 -5.98
N PRO A 102 3.62 -2.70 -5.28
CA PRO A 102 4.46 -3.89 -5.10
C PRO A 102 3.81 -4.98 -4.24
N THR A 103 2.89 -4.62 -3.33
CA THR A 103 2.10 -5.58 -2.55
C THR A 103 1.22 -6.43 -3.47
N LEU A 104 0.44 -5.77 -4.34
CA LEU A 104 -0.42 -6.45 -5.32
C LEU A 104 0.39 -7.24 -6.34
N LEU A 105 1.51 -6.69 -6.83
CA LEU A 105 2.39 -7.39 -7.77
C LEU A 105 2.94 -8.70 -7.19
N GLY A 106 3.35 -8.72 -5.92
CA GLY A 106 3.81 -9.96 -5.30
C GLY A 106 2.68 -10.98 -5.08
N ILE A 107 1.44 -10.54 -4.82
CA ILE A 107 0.26 -11.43 -4.79
C ILE A 107 0.04 -12.06 -6.18
N VAL A 108 0.07 -11.24 -7.24
CA VAL A 108 -0.07 -11.73 -8.62
C VAL A 108 1.04 -12.74 -8.94
N ALA A 109 2.29 -12.38 -8.66
CA ALA A 109 3.45 -13.24 -8.90
C ALA A 109 3.32 -14.58 -8.16
N TYR A 110 2.84 -14.57 -6.91
CA TYR A 110 2.56 -15.79 -6.16
C TYR A 110 1.46 -16.63 -6.82
N THR A 111 0.35 -16.02 -7.20
CA THR A 111 -0.75 -16.77 -7.82
C THR A 111 -0.37 -17.41 -9.15
N LEU A 112 0.47 -16.73 -9.95
CA LEU A 112 0.94 -17.22 -11.24
C LEU A 112 2.02 -18.30 -11.12
N THR A 113 2.96 -18.15 -10.19
CA THR A 113 4.15 -19.02 -10.10
C THR A 113 4.09 -20.08 -9.00
N ARG A 114 3.18 -19.90 -8.03
CA ARG A 114 3.09 -20.67 -6.78
C ARG A 114 4.38 -20.67 -5.96
N ASP A 115 5.20 -19.65 -6.14
CA ASP A 115 6.47 -19.51 -5.44
C ASP A 115 6.32 -18.59 -4.23
N PHE A 116 6.50 -19.14 -3.03
CA PHE A 116 6.40 -18.41 -1.76
C PHE A 116 7.38 -17.24 -1.65
N ARG A 117 8.50 -17.24 -2.39
CA ARG A 117 9.48 -16.13 -2.35
C ARG A 117 8.86 -14.81 -2.83
N THR A 118 7.89 -14.89 -3.73
CA THR A 118 7.17 -13.71 -4.25
C THR A 118 6.26 -13.05 -3.19
N LEU A 119 5.93 -13.77 -2.10
CA LEU A 119 5.15 -13.23 -0.98
C LEU A 119 5.96 -12.30 -0.06
N LEU A 120 7.27 -12.19 -0.25
CA LEU A 120 8.09 -11.26 0.53
C LEU A 120 7.65 -9.80 0.31
N ALA A 121 7.32 -9.43 -0.94
CA ALA A 121 6.84 -8.10 -1.27
C ALA A 121 5.51 -7.75 -0.56
N PRO A 122 4.43 -8.56 -0.62
CA PRO A 122 3.21 -8.26 0.09
C PRO A 122 3.36 -8.32 1.61
N PHE A 123 4.22 -9.20 2.14
CA PHE A 123 4.52 -9.21 3.57
C PHE A 123 5.13 -7.87 4.02
N ILE A 124 6.17 -7.39 3.33
CA ILE A 124 6.78 -6.09 3.62
C ILE A 124 5.76 -4.95 3.43
N GLY A 125 4.96 -5.02 2.36
CA GLY A 125 3.93 -4.04 2.08
C GLY A 125 2.89 -3.91 3.20
N LEU A 126 2.40 -5.04 3.73
CA LEU A 126 1.48 -5.05 4.87
C LEU A 126 2.12 -4.47 6.14
N LEU A 127 3.39 -4.76 6.40
CA LEU A 127 4.13 -4.14 7.51
C LEU A 127 4.24 -2.62 7.35
N LEU A 128 4.52 -2.14 6.13
CA LEU A 128 4.57 -0.71 5.82
C LEU A 128 3.18 -0.06 5.96
N PHE A 129 2.10 -0.71 5.52
CA PHE A 129 0.74 -0.21 5.73
C PHE A 129 0.38 -0.09 7.22
N ALA A 130 0.78 -1.08 8.04
CA ALA A 130 0.61 -1.03 9.48
C ALA A 130 1.43 0.11 10.11
N ASN A 131 2.65 0.35 9.62
CA ASN A 131 3.50 1.44 10.11
C ASN A 131 3.03 2.83 9.66
N TYR A 132 2.45 2.95 8.48
CA TYR A 132 1.88 4.18 7.92
C TYR A 132 0.38 4.32 8.23
N HIS A 133 -0.10 3.62 9.25
CA HIS A 133 -1.46 3.77 9.76
C HIS A 133 -1.71 5.23 10.21
N PRO A 134 -2.89 5.82 9.92
CA PRO A 134 -3.18 7.23 10.19
C PRO A 134 -2.78 7.71 11.59
N ARG A 135 -3.13 6.96 12.64
CA ARG A 135 -2.76 7.31 14.03
C ARG A 135 -1.24 7.41 14.24
N ARG A 136 -0.47 6.47 13.68
CA ARG A 136 1.00 6.45 13.84
C ARG A 136 1.71 7.57 13.10
N LEU A 137 1.06 8.20 12.12
CA LEU A 137 1.64 9.33 11.39
C LEU A 137 1.46 10.64 12.16
N THR A 138 0.44 10.73 13.01
CA THR A 138 0.16 11.92 13.83
C THR A 138 0.76 11.84 15.23
N ASP A 139 1.14 10.65 15.70
CA ASP A 139 1.73 10.42 17.02
C ASP A 139 3.29 10.49 17.03
N ARG A 140 3.92 10.95 15.94
CA ARG A 140 5.39 11.08 15.80
C ARG A 140 5.92 12.37 16.39
#